data_AF-A0A940PSK4-F1
#
_entry.id   AF-A0A940PSK4-F1
#
_cell.length_a   1.000
_cell.length_b   1.000
_cell.length_c   1.000
_cell.angle_alpha   90.00
_cell.angle_beta   90.00
_cell.angle_gamma   90.00
#
_symmetry.space_group_name_H-M   'P 1'
#
loop_
_entity.id
_entity.type
_entity.pdbx_description
1 polymer ?
#
loop_
_entity_poly.entity_id
_entity_poly.type
_entity_poly.pdbx_seq_one_letter_code
_entity_poly.pdbx_strand_id
1 'polypeptide(L)'
;MNSSRELQALILSIRRSEKEVQAQIRKHTKPMVQSAWQQGLAQHASTRFEHKVLVETARVAVSNQNVKLKSGGLAKKLSGGGRARELYVAAEFGADQNRETQYGQISKNGKRYSVTRHSARQLRPRNKKGYVVYPTAAEIIPRLAALWTQTAVRTLYEAFEKKG
;
A
#
# COMPACT_ATOMS: atom_id res chain seq x y z
N MET A 1 -22.81 -8.09 11.25
CA MET A 1 -23.18 -7.86 9.83
C MET A 1 -23.87 -6.51 9.55
N ASN A 2 -24.10 -5.64 10.55
CA ASN A 2 -24.79 -4.34 10.36
C ASN A 2 -23.93 -3.22 9.75
N SER A 3 -22.60 -3.34 9.82
CA SER A 3 -21.66 -2.29 9.40
C SER A 3 -21.78 -1.89 7.92
N SER A 4 -22.26 -2.79 7.04
CA SER A 4 -22.35 -2.50 5.61
C SER A 4 -23.44 -1.47 5.26
N ARG A 5 -24.62 -1.55 5.89
CA ARG A 5 -25.72 -0.61 5.63
C ARG A 5 -25.44 0.76 6.24
N GLU A 6 -24.89 0.79 7.45
CA GLU A 6 -24.50 2.03 8.14
C GLU A 6 -23.39 2.77 7.37
N LEU A 7 -22.37 2.05 6.87
CA LEU A 7 -21.34 2.63 6.01
C LEU A 7 -21.93 3.19 4.71
N GLN A 8 -22.86 2.49 4.08
CA GLN A 8 -23.53 2.98 2.87
C GLN A 8 -24.35 4.23 3.14
N ALA A 9 -25.12 4.25 4.23
CA ALA A 9 -25.89 5.42 4.64
C ALA A 9 -24.97 6.62 4.90
N LEU A 10 -23.86 6.41 5.61
CA LEU A 10 -22.86 7.45 5.86
C LEU A 10 -22.25 8.00 4.56
N ILE A 11 -21.85 7.12 3.63
CA ILE A 11 -21.33 7.54 2.31
C ILE A 11 -22.35 8.39 1.57
N LEU A 12 -23.64 8.02 1.61
CA LEU A 12 -24.72 8.80 1.01
C LEU A 12 -24.90 10.16 1.69
N SER A 13 -24.83 10.21 3.03
CA SER A 13 -24.91 11.46 3.80
C SER A 13 -23.75 12.40 3.49
N ILE A 14 -22.51 11.90 3.45
CA ILE A 14 -21.33 12.70 3.06
C ILE A 14 -21.48 13.20 1.62
N ARG A 15 -22.05 12.39 0.72
CA ARG A 15 -22.26 12.80 -0.68
C ARG A 15 -23.28 13.94 -0.80
N ARG A 16 -24.28 13.97 0.08
CA ARG A 16 -25.32 15.01 0.12
C ARG A 16 -24.93 16.23 0.93
N SER A 17 -23.91 16.15 1.79
CA SER A 17 -23.42 17.29 2.54
C SER A 17 -22.72 18.32 1.65
N GLU A 18 -22.53 19.53 2.17
CA GLU A 18 -21.89 20.61 1.42
C GLU A 18 -20.42 20.31 1.10
N LYS A 19 -19.93 20.93 0.02
CA LYS A 19 -18.56 20.76 -0.46
C LYS A 19 -17.52 21.08 0.61
N GLU A 20 -17.80 22.03 1.50
CA GLU A 20 -16.90 22.40 2.59
C GLU A 20 -16.78 21.27 3.63
N VAL A 21 -17.91 20.69 4.06
CA VAL A 21 -17.93 19.55 4.99
C VAL A 21 -17.20 18.36 4.38
N GLN A 22 -17.44 18.08 3.09
CA GLN A 22 -16.70 17.04 2.37
C GLN A 22 -15.19 17.30 2.34
N ALA A 23 -14.78 18.55 2.10
CA ALA A 23 -13.37 18.93 2.07
C ALA A 23 -12.71 18.76 3.44
N GLN A 24 -13.39 19.15 4.52
CA GLN A 24 -12.92 18.97 5.89
C GLN A 24 -12.73 17.50 6.23
N ILE A 25 -13.73 16.65 5.96
CA ILE A 25 -13.63 15.20 6.18
C ILE A 25 -12.41 14.63 5.46
N ARG A 26 -12.19 14.97 4.18
CA ARG A 26 -11.00 14.50 3.43
C ARG A 26 -9.69 15.00 4.03
N LYS A 27 -9.65 16.28 4.43
CA LYS A 27 -8.46 16.94 5.00
C LYS A 27 -8.01 16.25 6.28
N HIS A 28 -8.93 15.85 7.14
CA HIS A 28 -8.63 15.14 8.38
C HIS A 28 -8.39 13.63 8.17
N THR A 29 -9.17 12.99 7.29
CA THR A 29 -9.07 11.54 7.06
C THR A 29 -7.74 11.16 6.40
N LYS A 30 -7.30 11.90 5.38
CA LYS A 30 -6.13 11.53 4.57
C LYS A 30 -4.83 11.35 5.39
N PRO A 31 -4.37 12.32 6.21
CA PRO A 31 -3.11 12.17 6.96
C PRO A 31 -3.16 11.01 7.96
N MET A 32 -4.29 10.84 8.64
CA MET A 32 -4.52 9.75 9.59
C MET A 32 -4.41 8.38 8.91
N VAL A 33 -5.14 8.18 7.80
CA VAL A 33 -5.08 6.93 7.04
C VAL A 33 -3.69 6.70 6.42
N GLN A 34 -3.06 7.76 5.91
CA GLN A 34 -1.71 7.68 5.34
C GLN A 34 -0.69 7.22 6.37
N SER A 35 -0.72 7.77 7.59
CA SER A 35 0.19 7.40 8.67
C SER A 35 -0.01 5.95 9.10
N ALA A 36 -1.27 5.55 9.38
CA ALA A 36 -1.59 4.17 9.76
C ALA A 36 -1.21 3.16 8.67
N TRP A 37 -1.42 3.51 7.39
CA TRP A 37 -1.02 2.65 6.27
C TRP A 37 0.49 2.48 6.19
N GLN A 38 1.25 3.56 6.31
CA GLN A 38 2.72 3.50 6.29
C GLN A 38 3.28 2.73 7.47
N GLN A 39 2.74 2.94 8.67
CA GLN A 39 3.16 2.22 9.89
C GLN A 39 2.86 0.72 9.77
N GLY A 40 1.67 0.34 9.31
CA GLY A 40 1.34 -1.07 9.11
C GLY A 40 2.26 -1.74 8.10
N LEU A 41 2.51 -1.10 6.95
CA LEU A 41 3.47 -1.64 5.98
C LEU A 41 4.88 -1.74 6.56
N ALA A 42 5.32 -0.76 7.36
CA ALA A 42 6.64 -0.77 7.98
C ALA A 42 6.80 -1.89 9.03
N GLN A 43 5.73 -2.24 9.75
CA GLN A 43 5.71 -3.34 10.73
C GLN A 43 5.86 -4.70 10.07
N HIS A 44 5.21 -4.91 8.92
CA HIS A 44 5.27 -6.17 8.18
C HIS A 44 6.50 -6.29 7.25
N ALA A 45 7.12 -5.16 6.89
CA ALA A 45 8.33 -5.13 6.08
C ALA A 45 9.57 -5.52 6.90
N SER A 46 10.17 -6.64 6.51
CA SER A 46 11.34 -7.25 7.16
C SER A 46 12.68 -6.83 6.54
N THR A 47 12.68 -6.48 5.26
CA THR A 47 13.91 -6.19 4.50
C THR A 47 13.96 -4.74 4.03
N ARG A 48 15.17 -4.19 3.88
CA ARG A 48 15.38 -2.85 3.29
C ARG A 48 14.76 -2.73 1.90
N PHE A 49 14.75 -3.82 1.14
CA PHE A 49 14.13 -3.88 -0.18
C PHE A 49 12.61 -3.69 -0.11
N GLU A 50 11.92 -4.41 0.79
CA GLU A 50 10.49 -4.22 1.04
C GLU A 50 10.18 -2.79 1.50
N HIS A 51 10.99 -2.22 2.40
CA HIS A 51 10.85 -0.83 2.84
C HIS A 51 10.92 0.16 1.68
N LYS A 52 11.95 0.04 0.81
CA LYS A 52 12.12 0.92 -0.34
C LYS A 52 11.02 0.77 -1.39
N VAL A 53 10.58 -0.45 -1.66
CA VAL A 53 9.62 -0.72 -2.74
C VAL A 53 8.19 -0.51 -2.29
N LEU A 54 7.82 -0.88 -1.06
CA LEU A 54 6.42 -0.93 -0.60
C LEU A 54 6.08 0.16 0.40
N VAL A 55 6.95 0.44 1.38
CA VAL A 55 6.67 1.41 2.46
C VAL A 55 6.86 2.84 1.97
N GLU A 56 8.02 3.16 1.37
CA GLU A 56 8.31 4.53 0.90
C GLU A 56 7.40 4.98 -0.25
N THR A 57 6.89 4.02 -1.03
CA THR A 57 5.97 4.27 -2.14
C THR A 57 4.51 4.22 -1.74
N ALA A 58 4.21 3.97 -0.46
CA ALA A 58 2.85 3.88 0.05
C ALA A 58 2.11 5.22 -0.09
N ARG A 59 0.93 5.20 -0.70
CA ARG A 59 0.11 6.39 -0.93
C ARG A 59 -1.36 6.08 -0.66
N VAL A 60 -2.07 7.05 -0.11
CA VAL A 60 -3.50 7.00 0.13
C VAL A 60 -4.20 8.08 -0.70
N ALA A 61 -5.25 7.67 -1.41
CA ALA A 61 -6.15 8.59 -2.09
C ALA A 61 -7.54 8.50 -1.44
N VAL A 62 -7.98 9.61 -0.87
CA VAL A 62 -9.31 9.74 -0.25
C VAL A 62 -10.20 10.55 -1.19
N SER A 63 -11.35 9.97 -1.55
CA SER A 63 -12.45 10.67 -2.23
C SER A 63 -13.70 10.62 -1.36
N ASN A 64 -14.79 11.28 -1.80
CA ASN A 64 -16.07 11.24 -1.08
C ASN A 64 -16.67 9.84 -0.95
N GLN A 65 -16.29 8.93 -1.85
CA GLN A 65 -16.91 7.62 -1.96
C GLN A 65 -15.96 6.52 -1.50
N ASN A 66 -14.66 6.74 -1.62
CA ASN A 66 -13.68 5.67 -1.54
C ASN A 66 -12.37 6.14 -0.92
N VAL A 67 -11.78 5.27 -0.10
CA VAL A 67 -10.40 5.35 0.34
C VAL A 67 -9.61 4.29 -0.42
N LYS A 68 -8.65 4.72 -1.25
CA LYS A 68 -7.77 3.81 -2.00
C LYS A 68 -6.40 3.79 -1.35
N LEU A 69 -6.01 2.62 -0.85
CA LEU A 69 -4.66 2.33 -0.37
C LEU A 69 -3.81 1.84 -1.56
N LYS A 70 -2.62 2.41 -1.72
CA LYS A 70 -1.68 2.05 -2.79
C LYS A 70 -0.30 1.83 -2.21
N SER A 71 0.44 0.90 -2.79
CA SER A 71 1.84 0.61 -2.49
C SER A 71 2.50 0.00 -3.74
N GLY A 72 3.80 0.20 -3.94
CA GLY A 72 4.56 -0.36 -5.07
C GLY A 72 4.26 0.26 -6.44
N GLY A 73 3.24 1.11 -6.59
CA GLY A 73 2.80 1.64 -7.87
C GLY A 73 3.59 2.86 -8.40
N LEU A 74 4.65 3.30 -7.72
CA LEU A 74 5.37 4.50 -8.11
C LEU A 74 6.24 4.23 -9.36
N ALA A 75 6.08 5.06 -10.40
CA ALA A 75 6.87 4.97 -11.63
C ALA A 75 8.28 5.58 -11.51
N LYS A 76 8.55 6.32 -10.42
CA LYS A 76 9.85 6.92 -10.14
C LYS A 76 10.90 5.81 -9.97
N LYS A 77 12.07 6.01 -10.59
CA LYS A 77 13.23 5.15 -10.39
C LYS A 77 13.69 5.24 -8.93
N LEU A 78 13.93 4.09 -8.31
CA LEU A 78 14.62 4.00 -7.03
C LEU A 78 16.11 4.29 -7.23
N SER A 79 16.85 4.51 -6.14
CA SER A 79 18.29 4.79 -6.21
C SER A 79 19.10 3.72 -6.94
N GLY A 80 18.65 2.45 -6.91
CA GLY A 80 19.24 1.34 -7.66
C GLY A 80 18.81 1.24 -9.13
N GLY A 81 18.16 2.26 -9.70
CA GLY A 81 17.76 2.32 -11.11
C GLY A 81 16.45 1.59 -11.46
N GLY A 82 16.07 0.57 -10.69
CA GLY A 82 14.80 -0.14 -10.86
C GLY A 82 13.58 0.69 -10.45
N ARG A 83 12.41 0.41 -11.06
CA ARG A 83 11.15 1.08 -10.68
C ARG A 83 10.36 0.25 -9.68
N ALA A 84 9.71 0.90 -8.72
CA ALA A 84 8.89 0.19 -7.74
C ALA A 84 7.78 -0.66 -8.41
N ARG A 85 7.17 -0.15 -9.50
CA ARG A 85 6.13 -0.88 -10.25
C ARG A 85 6.61 -2.19 -10.89
N GLU A 86 7.90 -2.31 -11.14
CA GLU A 86 8.51 -3.51 -11.74
C GLU A 86 8.92 -4.50 -10.63
N LEU A 87 9.20 -3.98 -9.44
CA LEU A 87 9.78 -4.72 -8.32
C LEU A 87 8.73 -5.14 -7.28
N TYR A 88 7.53 -4.56 -7.28
CA TYR A 88 6.54 -4.78 -6.23
C TYR A 88 6.16 -6.25 -6.06
N VAL A 89 6.08 -7.02 -7.15
CA VAL A 89 5.70 -8.45 -7.07
C VAL A 89 6.77 -9.24 -6.30
N ALA A 90 8.04 -8.98 -6.60
CA ALA A 90 9.15 -9.61 -5.92
C ALA A 90 9.24 -9.18 -4.44
N ALA A 91 8.97 -7.90 -4.16
CA ALA A 91 8.96 -7.38 -2.79
C ALA A 91 7.80 -7.94 -1.95
N GLU A 92 6.59 -8.02 -2.51
CA GLU A 92 5.40 -8.43 -1.76
C GLU A 92 5.30 -9.95 -1.59
N PHE A 93 5.62 -10.70 -2.64
CA PHE A 93 5.31 -12.12 -2.70
C PHE A 93 6.57 -13.00 -2.75
N GLY A 94 7.76 -12.41 -2.81
CA GLY A 94 9.00 -13.16 -3.01
C GLY A 94 9.10 -13.83 -4.38
N ALA A 95 10.10 -14.68 -4.52
CA ALA A 95 10.43 -15.40 -5.74
C ALA A 95 10.81 -16.86 -5.45
N ASP A 96 10.90 -17.67 -6.51
CA ASP A 96 11.51 -18.99 -6.43
C ASP A 96 13.03 -18.83 -6.25
N GLN A 97 13.52 -19.18 -5.06
CA GLN A 97 14.92 -19.03 -4.68
C GLN A 97 15.85 -20.00 -5.42
N ASN A 98 15.31 -21.09 -5.97
CA ASN A 98 16.07 -22.06 -6.74
C ASN A 98 16.22 -21.67 -8.20
N ARG A 99 15.66 -20.53 -8.60
CA ARG A 99 15.78 -20.02 -9.97
C ARG A 99 17.23 -19.73 -10.33
N GLU A 100 17.73 -20.48 -11.30
CA GLU A 100 19.05 -20.31 -11.89
C GLU A 100 18.98 -19.55 -13.21
N THR A 101 19.94 -18.65 -13.43
CA THR A 101 20.16 -17.96 -14.69
C THR A 101 21.56 -18.32 -15.18
N GLN A 102 21.64 -18.84 -16.40
CA GLN A 102 22.91 -19.08 -17.08
C GLN A 102 23.18 -17.94 -18.06
N TYR A 103 24.40 -17.41 -18.04
CA TYR A 103 24.85 -16.45 -19.04
C TYR A 103 26.29 -16.73 -19.46
N GLY A 104 26.58 -16.45 -20.73
CA GLY A 104 27.93 -16.55 -21.28
C GLY A 104 28.78 -15.39 -20.79
N GLN A 105 29.96 -15.71 -20.28
CA GLN A 105 30.98 -14.74 -19.89
C GLN A 105 32.27 -15.01 -20.67
N ILE A 106 32.98 -13.93 -21.01
CA ILE A 106 34.31 -14.00 -21.60
C ILE A 106 35.31 -13.73 -20.48
N SER A 107 36.26 -14.64 -20.28
CA SER A 107 37.36 -14.45 -19.33
C SER A 107 38.27 -13.31 -19.81
N LYS A 108 39.08 -12.76 -18.90
CA LYS A 108 40.08 -11.73 -19.25
C LYS A 108 41.03 -12.18 -20.37
N ASN A 109 41.19 -13.50 -20.56
CA ASN A 109 42.06 -14.11 -21.56
C ASN A 109 41.27 -14.62 -22.80
N GLY A 110 40.04 -14.15 -23.03
CA GLY A 110 39.26 -14.45 -24.25
C GLY A 110 38.50 -15.78 -24.25
N LYS A 111 38.74 -16.69 -23.28
CA LYS A 111 37.98 -17.95 -23.16
C LYS A 111 36.52 -17.68 -22.79
N ARG A 112 35.57 -18.20 -23.58
CA ARG A 112 34.13 -18.18 -23.29
C ARG A 112 33.78 -19.30 -22.29
N TYR A 113 32.99 -18.99 -21.27
CA TYR A 113 32.45 -19.96 -20.33
C TYR A 113 31.04 -19.56 -19.89
N SER A 114 30.21 -20.56 -19.54
CA SER A 114 28.88 -20.32 -18.99
C SER A 114 28.96 -20.19 -17.47
N VAL A 115 28.25 -19.22 -16.91
CA VAL A 115 28.12 -19.05 -15.46
C VAL A 115 26.67 -19.28 -15.07
N THR A 116 26.44 -20.26 -14.20
CA THR A 116 25.15 -20.45 -13.52
C THR A 116 25.14 -19.64 -12.24
N ARG A 117 24.14 -18.75 -12.08
CA ARG A 117 23.91 -17.98 -10.85
C ARG A 117 22.47 -18.15 -10.38
N HIS A 118 22.28 -18.28 -9.08
CA HIS A 118 20.96 -18.10 -8.49
C HIS A 118 20.61 -16.61 -8.46
N SER A 119 19.60 -16.22 -9.23
CA SER A 119 19.23 -14.81 -9.42
C SER A 119 18.20 -14.28 -8.44
N ALA A 120 17.60 -15.17 -7.63
CA ALA A 120 16.46 -14.86 -6.76
C ALA A 120 16.69 -15.17 -5.27
N ARG A 121 17.86 -15.69 -4.87
CA ARG A 121 18.14 -16.05 -3.46
C ARG A 121 18.12 -14.87 -2.50
N GLN A 122 18.33 -13.65 -2.99
CA GLN A 122 18.23 -12.43 -2.19
C GLN A 122 16.78 -12.03 -1.85
N LEU A 123 15.79 -12.65 -2.50
CA LEU A 123 14.37 -12.43 -2.24
C LEU A 123 13.84 -13.48 -1.28
N ARG A 124 12.75 -13.16 -0.60
CA ARG A 124 12.03 -14.14 0.23
C ARG A 124 11.46 -15.27 -0.63
N PRO A 125 11.22 -16.45 -0.04
CA PRO A 125 10.50 -17.52 -0.72
C PRO A 125 9.14 -17.06 -1.24
N ARG A 126 8.62 -17.74 -2.26
CA ARG A 126 7.33 -17.38 -2.84
C ARG A 126 6.19 -17.59 -1.83
N ASN A 127 5.43 -16.54 -1.54
CA ASN A 127 4.21 -16.60 -0.73
C ASN A 127 3.06 -15.92 -1.47
N LYS A 128 2.01 -16.67 -1.82
CA LYS A 128 0.82 -16.14 -2.53
C LYS A 128 -0.05 -15.24 -1.64
N LYS A 129 0.05 -15.37 -0.32
CA LYS A 129 -0.72 -14.54 0.63
C LYS A 129 -0.12 -13.16 0.82
N GLY A 130 1.05 -12.89 0.22
CA GLY A 130 1.80 -11.66 0.41
C GLY A 130 2.45 -11.60 1.79
N TYR A 131 3.45 -10.73 1.92
CA TYR A 131 4.20 -10.56 3.15
C TYR A 131 3.95 -9.24 3.84
N VAL A 132 3.57 -8.19 3.10
CA VAL A 132 3.53 -6.82 3.63
C VAL A 132 2.17 -6.20 3.37
N VAL A 133 1.83 -5.93 2.11
CA VAL A 133 0.61 -5.22 1.70
C VAL A 133 -0.64 -6.00 2.08
N TYR A 134 -0.69 -7.29 1.78
CA TYR A 134 -1.86 -8.13 2.02
C TYR A 134 -2.18 -8.32 3.51
N PRO A 135 -1.24 -8.76 4.37
CA PRO A 135 -1.52 -8.87 5.80
C PRO A 135 -1.81 -7.51 6.43
N THR A 136 -1.11 -6.44 6.03
CA THR A 136 -1.40 -5.09 6.52
C THR A 136 -2.84 -4.68 6.19
N ALA A 137 -3.27 -4.88 4.94
CA ALA A 137 -4.61 -4.52 4.50
C ALA A 137 -5.68 -5.28 5.30
N ALA A 138 -5.50 -6.58 5.53
CA ALA A 138 -6.41 -7.39 6.33
C ALA A 138 -6.55 -6.88 7.78
N GLU A 139 -5.46 -6.37 8.36
CA GLU A 139 -5.45 -5.88 9.74
C GLU A 139 -6.05 -4.46 9.87
N ILE A 140 -5.65 -3.53 9.01
CA ILE A 140 -5.95 -2.11 9.22
C ILE A 140 -7.29 -1.68 8.61
N ILE A 141 -7.76 -2.32 7.52
CA ILE A 141 -8.96 -1.88 6.82
C ILE A 141 -10.19 -1.81 7.75
N PRO A 142 -10.47 -2.83 8.60
CA PRO A 142 -11.59 -2.76 9.53
C PRO A 142 -11.46 -1.61 10.53
N ARG A 143 -10.25 -1.39 11.07
CA ARG A 143 -9.98 -0.31 12.05
C ARG A 143 -10.14 1.07 11.41
N LEU A 144 -9.62 1.25 10.19
CA LEU A 144 -9.74 2.49 9.45
C LEU A 144 -11.18 2.80 9.07
N ALA A 145 -11.97 1.78 8.68
CA ALA A 145 -13.39 1.95 8.39
C ALA A 145 -14.17 2.43 9.62
N ALA A 146 -13.92 1.82 10.78
CA ALA A 146 -14.55 2.23 12.03
C ALA A 146 -14.19 3.68 12.42
N LEU A 147 -12.90 4.01 12.40
CA LEU A 147 -12.39 5.34 12.74
C LEU A 147 -12.89 6.43 11.79
N TRP A 148 -12.94 6.12 10.49
CA TRP A 148 -13.51 7.01 9.49
C TRP A 148 -15.00 7.25 9.71
N THR A 149 -15.75 6.19 10.05
CA THR A 149 -17.19 6.29 10.36
C THR A 149 -17.43 7.22 11.54
N GLN A 150 -16.69 7.03 12.64
CA GLN A 150 -16.78 7.88 13.82
C GLN A 150 -16.44 9.35 13.51
N THR A 151 -15.36 9.57 12.78
CA THR A 151 -14.92 10.93 12.39
C THR A 151 -15.97 11.62 11.52
N ALA A 152 -16.48 10.93 10.50
CA ALA A 152 -17.45 11.50 9.59
C ALA A 152 -18.80 11.77 10.24
N VAL A 153 -19.28 10.87 11.11
CA VAL A 153 -20.50 11.09 11.89
C VAL A 153 -20.35 12.33 12.76
N ARG A 154 -19.25 12.44 13.52
CA ARG A 154 -18.97 13.61 14.36
C ARG A 154 -18.94 14.91 13.56
N THR A 155 -18.22 14.95 12.44
CA THR A 155 -18.14 16.15 11.59
C THR A 155 -19.50 16.52 11.00
N LEU A 156 -20.34 15.54 10.64
CA LEU A 156 -21.70 15.81 10.17
C LEU A 156 -22.57 16.38 11.28
N TYR A 157 -22.52 15.81 12.50
CA TYR A 157 -23.26 16.35 13.66
C TYR A 157 -22.86 17.80 13.96
N GLU A 158 -21.56 18.09 14.05
CA GLU A 158 -21.05 19.45 14.29
C GLU A 158 -21.47 20.43 13.17
N ALA A 159 -21.57 19.96 11.93
CA ALA A 159 -22.00 20.79 10.80
C ALA A 159 -23.52 21.07 10.81
N PHE A 160 -24.33 20.13 11.32
CA PHE A 160 -25.77 20.34 11.50
C PHE A 160 -26.06 21.27 12.69
N GLU A 161 -25.39 21.09 13.82
CA GLU A 161 -25.55 21.96 15.00
C GLU A 161 -25.18 23.42 14.73
N LYS A 162 -24.18 23.69 13.88
CA LYS A 162 -23.80 25.07 13.51
C LYS A 162 -24.80 25.78 12.58
N LYS A 163 -25.76 25.06 12.02
CA LYS A 163 -26.76 25.59 11.07
C LYS A 163 -28.17 25.70 11.64
N GLY A 164 -28.47 24.97 12.70
CA GLY A 164 -29.69 25.13 13.49
C GLY A 164 -29.52 26.24 14.52
#